data_AF-R7V9U2-F1
#
_entry.id   AF-R7V9U2-F1
#
_cell.length_a   1.000
_cell.length_b   1.000
_cell.length_c   1.000
_cell.angle_alpha   90.00
_cell.angle_beta   90.00
_cell.angle_gamma   90.00
#
_symmetry.space_group_name_H-M   'P 1'
#
loop_
_entity.id
_entity.type
_entity.pdbx_description
1 polymer ?
#
loop_
_entity_poly.entity_id
_entity_poly.type
_entity_poly.pdbx_seq_one_letter_code
_entity_poly.pdbx_strand_id
1 'polypeptide(L)'
;MSLWLPMFSLLMESREERSWIERQNKSDRQKRKKEETSRIRQLVDNAYACDMRIQRFKDEEKAKKQAIKQAKKDAIRAKQEEEERKRQAILDEERAKKEKEEAEAKELAAAAKKEKEALKKELKKERKTLRTTVKEYDYFSADETERLSNMEEVDKLAEMLSITSLQDLNKDLTSGDLDRAKSAFNKEVDALKDRLQKEKQAHIEASQRSAKSSSSEGSKGKGTWSEDEIQMLIKGVNVFPAGTISRWEVINNFIQQHVPSSKRNAKEVLAKAKDLQKN
;
A
#
# COMPACT_ATOMS: atom_id res chain seq x y z
N MET A 1 103.61 -11.58 -20.97
CA MET A 1 104.00 -10.17 -20.77
C MET A 1 103.66 -9.83 -19.34
N SER A 2 104.64 -10.01 -18.45
CA SER A 2 105.52 -8.93 -17.97
C SER A 2 104.96 -8.45 -16.63
N LEU A 3 105.55 -8.94 -15.55
CA LEU A 3 106.37 -8.10 -14.67
C LEU A 3 105.55 -6.99 -14.02
N TRP A 4 104.92 -7.29 -12.88
CA TRP A 4 104.99 -6.44 -11.69
C TRP A 4 104.27 -7.10 -10.51
N LEU A 5 105.05 -7.75 -9.66
CA LEU A 5 104.92 -7.79 -8.19
C LEU A 5 105.96 -8.76 -7.60
N PRO A 6 107.26 -8.42 -7.68
CA PRO A 6 108.18 -8.85 -6.63
C PRO A 6 108.93 -7.63 -6.10
N MET A 7 108.24 -6.66 -5.48
CA MET A 7 108.92 -5.51 -4.84
C MET A 7 108.06 -4.69 -3.86
N PHE A 8 107.15 -5.31 -3.11
CA PHE A 8 106.39 -4.61 -2.05
C PHE A 8 106.47 -5.34 -0.70
N SER A 9 107.57 -6.06 -0.48
CA SER A 9 107.85 -6.75 0.79
C SER A 9 109.06 -6.18 1.52
N LEU A 10 109.64 -5.07 1.07
CA LEU A 10 110.94 -4.59 1.59
C LEU A 10 111.04 -3.09 1.89
N LEU A 11 109.92 -2.36 2.00
CA LEU A 11 109.89 -1.04 2.63
C LEU A 11 108.50 -0.77 3.24
N MET A 12 108.27 -1.22 4.46
CA MET A 12 107.08 -0.93 5.27
C MET A 12 107.58 -0.74 6.71
N GLU A 13 108.09 0.45 7.00
CA GLU A 13 108.84 0.73 8.23
C GLU A 13 107.97 0.77 9.51
N SER A 14 106.62 0.77 9.42
CA SER A 14 105.73 0.84 10.60
C SER A 14 104.56 -0.15 10.59
N ARG A 15 104.20 -0.68 11.77
CA ARG A 15 103.08 -1.63 12.02
C ARG A 15 101.71 -1.04 11.66
N GLU A 16 101.57 0.27 11.80
CA GLU A 16 100.32 0.99 11.55
C GLU A 16 99.96 0.99 10.07
N GLU A 17 100.95 1.17 9.19
CA GLU A 17 100.78 1.15 7.74
C GLU A 17 100.32 -0.22 7.24
N ARG A 18 100.91 -1.30 7.76
CA ARG A 18 100.46 -2.68 7.49
C ARG A 18 99.01 -2.91 7.91
N SER A 19 98.64 -2.47 9.12
CA SER A 19 97.26 -2.61 9.63
C SER A 19 96.25 -1.81 8.78
N TRP A 20 96.65 -0.64 8.30
CA TRP A 20 95.81 0.21 7.45
C TRP A 20 95.59 -0.40 6.06
N ILE A 21 96.64 -0.90 5.41
CA ILE A 21 96.57 -1.60 4.12
C ILE A 21 95.71 -2.87 4.23
N GLU A 22 95.85 -3.65 5.31
CA GLU A 22 95.02 -4.83 5.54
C GLU A 22 93.53 -4.51 5.69
N ARG A 23 93.18 -3.41 6.38
CA ARG A 23 91.80 -2.94 6.50
C ARG A 23 91.24 -2.49 5.15
N GLN A 24 92.02 -1.75 4.36
CA GLN A 24 91.61 -1.33 3.02
C GLN A 24 91.42 -2.54 2.10
N ASN A 25 92.38 -3.46 2.05
CA ASN A 25 92.28 -4.70 1.29
C ASN A 25 91.10 -5.57 1.72
N LYS A 26 90.78 -5.62 3.01
CA LYS A 26 89.60 -6.32 3.53
C LYS A 26 88.29 -5.67 3.04
N SER A 27 88.21 -4.34 3.08
CA SER A 27 87.08 -3.58 2.55
C SER A 27 86.89 -3.81 1.05
N ASP A 28 87.96 -3.74 0.27
CA ASP A 28 87.91 -3.93 -1.18
C ASP A 28 87.59 -5.37 -1.58
N ARG A 29 88.07 -6.37 -0.82
CA ARG A 29 87.61 -7.77 -0.98
C ARG A 29 86.13 -7.93 -0.67
N GLN A 30 85.62 -7.28 0.37
CA GLN A 30 84.20 -7.35 0.71
C GLN A 30 83.30 -6.68 -0.33
N LYS A 31 83.72 -5.52 -0.86
CA LYS A 31 83.01 -4.84 -1.96
C LYS A 31 82.93 -5.72 -3.20
N ARG A 32 84.08 -6.23 -3.66
CA ARG A 32 84.13 -7.16 -4.81
C ARG A 32 83.27 -8.41 -4.60
N LYS A 33 83.25 -8.97 -3.38
CA LYS A 33 82.39 -10.12 -3.04
C LYS A 33 80.90 -9.77 -3.10
N LYS A 34 80.50 -8.58 -2.62
CA LYS A 34 79.10 -8.11 -2.66
C LYS A 34 78.64 -7.86 -4.10
N GLU A 35 79.46 -7.20 -4.90
CA GLU A 35 79.21 -6.95 -6.32
C GLU A 35 79.09 -8.27 -7.09
N GLU A 36 80.01 -9.22 -6.86
CA GLU A 36 79.93 -10.53 -7.51
C GLU A 36 78.68 -11.31 -7.09
N THR A 37 78.31 -11.26 -5.80
CA THR A 37 77.05 -11.88 -5.33
C THR A 37 75.83 -11.22 -5.98
N SER A 38 75.83 -9.90 -6.14
CA SER A 38 74.76 -9.18 -6.83
C SER A 38 74.69 -9.56 -8.31
N ARG A 39 75.84 -9.66 -8.98
CA ARG A 39 75.94 -10.09 -10.38
C ARG A 39 75.37 -11.49 -10.57
N ILE A 40 75.72 -12.44 -9.69
CA ILE A 40 75.19 -13.81 -9.73
C ILE A 40 73.67 -13.81 -9.54
N ARG A 41 73.13 -13.04 -8.59
CA ARG A 41 71.67 -12.92 -8.40
C ARG A 41 70.96 -12.39 -9.64
N GLN A 42 71.47 -11.31 -10.23
CA GLN A 42 70.93 -10.74 -11.45
C GLN A 42 70.96 -11.75 -12.61
N LEU A 43 72.04 -12.52 -12.73
CA LEU A 43 72.13 -13.57 -13.74
C LEU A 43 71.06 -14.64 -13.55
N VAL A 44 70.83 -15.08 -12.31
CA VAL A 44 69.78 -16.06 -11.96
C VAL A 44 68.38 -15.49 -12.24
N ASP A 45 68.11 -14.25 -11.85
CA ASP A 45 66.83 -13.60 -12.08
C ASP A 45 66.54 -13.44 -13.58
N ASN A 46 67.55 -13.06 -14.37
CA ASN A 46 67.44 -12.96 -15.83
C ASN A 46 67.20 -14.33 -16.46
N ALA A 47 67.93 -15.37 -16.05
CA ALA A 47 67.73 -16.73 -16.54
C ALA A 47 66.31 -17.24 -16.21
N TYR A 48 65.83 -16.98 -14.99
CA TYR A 48 64.48 -17.32 -14.55
C TYR A 48 63.39 -16.54 -15.32
N ALA A 49 63.66 -15.30 -15.68
CA ALA A 49 62.77 -14.47 -16.50
C ALA A 49 62.70 -14.94 -17.96
N CYS A 50 63.80 -15.42 -18.52
CA CYS A 50 63.89 -15.87 -19.92
C CYS A 50 63.48 -17.33 -20.14
N ASP A 51 63.42 -18.18 -19.10
CA ASP A 51 63.02 -19.59 -19.26
C ASP A 51 61.55 -19.71 -19.70
N MET A 52 61.35 -20.22 -20.93
CA MET A 52 60.03 -20.37 -21.54
C MET A 52 59.08 -21.26 -20.73
N ARG A 53 59.60 -22.26 -19.99
CA ARG A 53 58.76 -23.15 -19.18
C ARG A 53 58.15 -22.40 -18.01
N ILE A 54 58.97 -21.60 -17.33
CA ILE A 54 58.54 -20.75 -16.21
C ILE A 54 57.56 -19.69 -16.69
N GLN A 55 57.79 -19.10 -17.87
CA GLN A 55 56.84 -18.18 -18.48
C GLN A 55 55.49 -18.85 -18.77
N ARG A 56 55.48 -20.03 -19.40
CA ARG A 56 54.25 -20.80 -19.66
C ARG A 56 53.48 -21.09 -18.38
N PHE A 57 54.14 -21.58 -17.32
CA PHE A 57 53.45 -21.83 -16.05
C PHE A 57 52.84 -20.57 -15.43
N LYS A 58 53.55 -19.44 -15.47
CA LYS A 58 53.03 -18.15 -14.98
C LYS A 58 51.84 -17.66 -15.81
N ASP A 59 51.91 -17.79 -17.13
CA ASP A 59 50.85 -17.34 -18.03
C ASP A 59 49.62 -18.25 -17.94
N GLU A 60 49.80 -19.55 -17.81
CA GLU A 60 48.71 -20.49 -17.51
C GLU A 60 48.05 -20.21 -16.16
N GLU A 61 48.83 -19.89 -15.11
CA GLU A 61 48.28 -19.56 -13.81
C GLU A 61 47.49 -18.23 -13.85
N LYS A 62 48.02 -17.21 -14.55
CA LYS A 62 47.31 -15.96 -14.80
C LYS A 62 46.03 -16.18 -15.60
N ALA A 63 46.10 -16.97 -16.67
CA ALA A 63 44.96 -17.30 -17.52
C ALA A 63 43.89 -18.07 -16.74
N LYS A 64 44.27 -19.06 -15.91
CA LYS A 64 43.35 -19.78 -15.02
C LYS A 64 42.68 -18.83 -14.02
N LYS A 65 43.46 -17.94 -13.38
CA LYS A 65 42.89 -16.93 -12.46
C LYS A 65 41.95 -15.97 -13.17
N GLN A 66 42.28 -15.52 -14.38
CA GLN A 66 41.42 -14.64 -15.19
C GLN A 66 40.16 -15.37 -15.65
N ALA A 67 40.27 -16.60 -16.13
CA ALA A 67 39.13 -17.43 -16.53
C ALA A 67 38.17 -17.69 -15.36
N ILE A 68 38.69 -18.00 -14.16
CA ILE A 68 37.86 -18.14 -12.96
C ILE A 68 37.16 -16.82 -12.62
N LYS A 69 37.86 -15.69 -12.68
CA LYS A 69 37.25 -14.37 -12.43
C LYS A 69 36.17 -14.03 -13.47
N GLN A 70 36.43 -14.32 -14.73
CA GLN A 70 35.53 -14.05 -15.83
C GLN A 70 34.28 -14.93 -15.75
N ALA A 71 34.45 -16.24 -15.55
CA ALA A 71 33.35 -17.18 -15.35
C ALA A 71 32.45 -16.78 -14.16
N LYS A 72 33.04 -16.29 -13.06
CA LYS A 72 32.27 -15.76 -11.93
C LYS A 72 31.47 -14.50 -12.31
N LYS A 73 32.07 -13.56 -13.03
CA LYS A 73 31.38 -12.34 -13.48
C LYS A 73 30.25 -12.65 -14.45
N ASP A 74 30.48 -13.54 -15.39
CA ASP A 74 29.49 -13.93 -16.40
C ASP A 74 28.34 -14.70 -15.76
N ALA A 75 28.61 -15.58 -14.79
CA ALA A 75 27.58 -16.26 -14.02
C ALA A 75 26.73 -15.28 -13.17
N ILE A 76 27.33 -14.23 -12.61
CA ILE A 76 26.59 -13.20 -11.87
C ILE A 76 25.73 -12.37 -12.83
N ARG A 77 26.29 -11.93 -13.96
CA ARG A 77 25.57 -11.16 -14.96
C ARG A 77 24.38 -11.94 -15.52
N ALA A 78 24.58 -13.21 -15.88
CA ALA A 78 23.51 -14.07 -16.38
C ALA A 78 22.35 -14.23 -15.37
N LYS A 79 22.67 -14.38 -14.08
CA LYS A 79 21.64 -14.42 -13.02
C LYS A 79 20.90 -13.09 -12.88
N GLN A 80 21.61 -11.96 -12.95
CA GLN A 80 20.99 -10.63 -12.87
C GLN A 80 20.07 -10.37 -14.07
N GLU A 81 20.50 -10.70 -15.28
CA GLU A 81 19.68 -10.58 -16.50
C GLU A 81 18.44 -11.48 -16.47
N GLU A 82 18.55 -12.69 -15.90
CA GLU A 82 17.39 -13.59 -15.74
C GLU A 82 16.40 -13.05 -14.69
N GLU A 83 16.89 -12.53 -13.56
CA GLU A 83 16.04 -11.90 -12.54
C GLU A 83 15.36 -10.63 -13.06
N GLU A 84 16.08 -9.79 -13.80
CA GLU A 84 15.53 -8.57 -14.41
C GLU A 84 14.46 -8.92 -15.44
N ARG A 85 14.71 -9.91 -16.31
CA ARG A 85 13.69 -10.40 -17.26
C ARG A 85 12.44 -10.92 -16.56
N LYS A 86 12.60 -11.67 -15.45
CA LYS A 86 11.46 -12.14 -14.64
C LYS A 86 10.70 -10.99 -14.00
N ARG A 87 11.40 -10.00 -13.42
CA ARG A 87 10.76 -8.81 -12.84
C ARG A 87 9.98 -8.02 -13.89
N GLN A 88 10.56 -7.86 -15.09
CA GLN A 88 9.92 -7.12 -16.16
C GLN A 88 8.68 -7.84 -16.70
N ALA A 89 8.74 -9.17 -16.86
CA ALA A 89 7.58 -9.98 -17.20
C ALA A 89 6.45 -9.85 -16.16
N ILE A 90 6.77 -9.88 -14.86
CA ILE A 90 5.78 -9.70 -13.78
C ILE A 90 5.15 -8.30 -13.83
N LEU A 91 5.95 -7.25 -14.03
CA LEU A 91 5.45 -5.88 -14.13
C LEU A 91 4.58 -5.68 -15.37
N ASP A 92 4.93 -6.30 -16.50
CA ASP A 92 4.15 -6.23 -17.74
C ASP A 92 2.82 -6.98 -17.60
N GLU A 93 2.82 -8.15 -16.97
CA GLU A 93 1.58 -8.88 -16.64
C GLU A 93 0.68 -8.12 -15.67
N GLU A 94 1.26 -7.45 -14.65
CA GLU A 94 0.49 -6.64 -13.70
C GLU A 94 -0.12 -5.40 -14.39
N ARG A 95 0.64 -4.72 -15.26
CA ARG A 95 0.13 -3.60 -16.05
C ARG A 95 -1.00 -4.04 -16.99
N ALA A 96 -0.83 -5.17 -17.69
CA ALA A 96 -1.85 -5.70 -18.57
C ALA A 96 -3.13 -6.12 -17.83
N LYS A 97 -3.00 -6.66 -16.60
CA LYS A 97 -4.17 -6.98 -15.75
C LYS A 97 -4.89 -5.71 -15.30
N LYS A 98 -4.16 -4.70 -14.82
CA LYS A 98 -4.75 -3.41 -14.41
C LYS A 98 -5.44 -2.70 -15.56
N GLU A 99 -4.87 -2.70 -16.76
CA GLU A 99 -5.48 -2.09 -17.94
C GLU A 99 -6.77 -2.80 -18.35
N LYS A 100 -6.81 -4.14 -18.29
CA LYS A 100 -8.03 -4.92 -18.54
C LYS A 100 -9.10 -4.65 -17.50
N GLU A 101 -8.76 -4.67 -16.21
CA GLU A 101 -9.71 -4.38 -15.13
C GLU A 101 -10.25 -2.94 -15.22
N GLU A 102 -9.42 -1.96 -15.58
CA GLU A 102 -9.86 -0.58 -15.76
C GLU A 102 -10.74 -0.42 -17.02
N ALA A 103 -10.43 -1.12 -18.11
CA ALA A 103 -11.26 -1.13 -19.32
C ALA A 103 -12.63 -1.76 -19.03
N GLU A 104 -12.68 -2.91 -18.38
CA GLU A 104 -13.92 -3.59 -17.98
C GLU A 104 -14.74 -2.71 -17.02
N ALA A 105 -14.10 -2.07 -16.03
CA ALA A 105 -14.79 -1.15 -15.11
C ALA A 105 -15.37 0.07 -15.84
N LYS A 106 -14.67 0.63 -16.84
CA LYS A 106 -15.17 1.72 -17.67
C LYS A 106 -16.35 1.30 -18.53
N GLU A 107 -16.30 0.10 -19.14
CA GLU A 107 -17.41 -0.43 -19.93
C GLU A 107 -18.65 -0.70 -19.09
N LEU A 108 -18.49 -1.34 -17.92
CA LEU A 108 -19.59 -1.58 -16.98
C LEU A 108 -20.21 -0.26 -16.48
N ALA A 109 -19.37 0.75 -16.16
CA ALA A 109 -19.86 2.07 -15.75
C ALA A 109 -20.60 2.79 -16.89
N ALA A 110 -20.13 2.68 -18.12
CA ALA A 110 -20.78 3.26 -19.29
C ALA A 110 -22.11 2.57 -19.61
N ALA A 111 -22.17 1.23 -19.53
CA ALA A 111 -23.39 0.45 -19.71
C ALA A 111 -24.44 0.80 -18.63
N ALA A 112 -24.04 0.85 -17.35
CA ALA A 112 -24.93 1.23 -16.26
C ALA A 112 -25.45 2.67 -16.38
N LYS A 113 -24.64 3.60 -16.91
CA LYS A 113 -25.11 4.97 -17.22
C LYS A 113 -26.15 4.97 -18.33
N LYS A 114 -25.89 4.26 -19.43
CA LYS A 114 -26.83 4.14 -20.56
C LYS A 114 -28.16 3.52 -20.12
N GLU A 115 -28.14 2.46 -19.32
CA GLU A 115 -29.34 1.81 -18.80
C GLU A 115 -30.13 2.74 -17.87
N LYS A 116 -29.46 3.44 -16.94
CA LYS A 116 -30.10 4.43 -16.06
C LYS A 116 -30.73 5.58 -16.84
N GLU A 117 -30.09 6.04 -17.91
CA GLU A 117 -30.65 7.08 -18.78
C GLU A 117 -31.84 6.59 -19.59
N ALA A 118 -31.80 5.35 -20.09
CA ALA A 118 -32.92 4.72 -20.78
C ALA A 118 -34.14 4.57 -19.85
N LEU A 119 -33.94 4.05 -18.63
CA LEU A 119 -35.00 3.92 -17.63
C LEU A 119 -35.59 5.28 -17.23
N LYS A 120 -34.76 6.33 -17.08
CA LYS A 120 -35.25 7.69 -16.80
C LYS A 120 -36.07 8.27 -17.95
N LYS A 121 -35.65 8.06 -19.19
CA LYS A 121 -36.39 8.52 -20.38
C LYS A 121 -37.74 7.81 -20.47
N GLU A 122 -37.74 6.50 -20.22
CA GLU A 122 -38.95 5.70 -20.29
C GLU A 122 -39.92 6.05 -19.16
N LEU A 123 -39.45 6.18 -17.91
CA LEU A 123 -40.26 6.65 -16.78
C LEU A 123 -40.90 8.03 -17.06
N LYS A 124 -40.17 8.95 -17.70
CA LYS A 124 -40.71 10.26 -18.10
C LYS A 124 -41.83 10.14 -19.13
N LYS A 125 -41.72 9.23 -20.10
CA LYS A 125 -42.79 8.96 -21.07
C LYS A 125 -44.02 8.41 -20.37
N GLU A 126 -43.86 7.37 -19.55
CA GLU A 126 -44.99 6.72 -18.86
C GLU A 126 -45.73 7.69 -17.92
N ARG A 127 -44.99 8.52 -17.17
CA ARG A 127 -45.58 9.59 -16.35
C ARG A 127 -46.33 10.64 -17.17
N LYS A 128 -45.85 10.95 -18.38
CA LYS A 128 -46.53 11.87 -19.29
C LYS A 128 -47.82 11.23 -19.83
N THR A 129 -47.75 9.97 -20.27
CA THR A 129 -48.89 9.20 -20.75
C THR A 129 -49.99 9.15 -19.70
N LEU A 130 -49.67 8.75 -18.45
CA LEU A 130 -50.64 8.71 -17.35
C LEU A 130 -51.37 10.05 -17.18
N ARG A 131 -50.62 11.16 -17.06
CA ARG A 131 -51.22 12.49 -16.88
C ARG A 131 -52.08 12.93 -18.06
N THR A 132 -51.64 12.64 -19.30
CA THR A 132 -52.40 13.01 -20.50
C THR A 132 -53.68 12.19 -20.61
N THR A 133 -53.61 10.87 -20.45
CA THR A 133 -54.75 9.97 -20.59
C THR A 133 -55.81 10.21 -19.50
N VAL A 134 -55.40 10.41 -18.24
CA VAL A 134 -56.37 10.70 -17.16
C VAL A 134 -57.02 12.08 -17.34
N LYS A 135 -56.29 13.06 -17.88
CA LYS A 135 -56.87 14.37 -18.22
C LYS A 135 -57.88 14.27 -19.37
N GLU A 136 -57.65 13.41 -20.36
CA GLU A 136 -58.59 13.17 -21.46
C GLU A 136 -59.93 12.57 -20.97
N TYR A 137 -59.90 11.79 -19.88
CA TYR A 137 -61.09 11.25 -19.21
C TYR A 137 -61.66 12.15 -18.10
N ASP A 138 -61.29 13.45 -18.08
CA ASP A 138 -61.71 14.43 -17.07
C ASP A 138 -61.52 13.95 -15.61
N TYR A 139 -60.39 13.28 -15.35
CA TYR A 139 -60.02 12.72 -14.05
C TYR A 139 -61.05 11.74 -13.46
N PHE A 140 -61.84 11.10 -14.31
CA PHE A 140 -62.87 10.11 -13.93
C PHE A 140 -63.90 10.65 -12.93
N SER A 141 -64.06 11.97 -12.82
CA SER A 141 -64.93 12.64 -11.85
C SER A 141 -66.16 13.26 -12.51
N ALA A 142 -67.27 13.28 -11.77
CA ALA A 142 -68.45 14.09 -12.11
C ALA A 142 -68.60 15.36 -11.25
N ASP A 143 -67.84 15.48 -10.16
CA ASP A 143 -67.89 16.59 -9.21
C ASP A 143 -66.53 17.30 -9.06
N GLU A 144 -66.55 18.57 -8.67
CA GLU A 144 -65.34 19.40 -8.51
C GLU A 144 -64.45 18.88 -7.38
N THR A 145 -65.04 18.39 -6.28
CA THR A 145 -64.29 17.93 -5.11
C THR A 145 -63.54 16.62 -5.39
N GLU A 146 -64.19 15.67 -6.06
CA GLU A 146 -63.61 14.40 -6.50
C GLU A 146 -62.54 14.62 -7.58
N ARG A 147 -62.72 15.62 -8.45
CA ARG A 147 -61.71 15.99 -9.44
C ARG A 147 -60.40 16.44 -8.80
N LEU A 148 -60.46 17.31 -7.79
CA LEU A 148 -59.27 17.75 -7.05
C LEU A 148 -58.57 16.58 -6.35
N SER A 149 -59.34 15.67 -5.73
CA SER A 149 -58.78 14.46 -5.10
C SER A 149 -58.06 13.57 -6.13
N ASN A 150 -58.71 13.30 -7.26
CA ASN A 150 -58.15 12.44 -8.31
C ASN A 150 -56.92 13.08 -8.97
N MET A 151 -56.86 14.41 -9.10
CA MET A 151 -55.65 15.12 -9.56
C MET A 151 -54.46 14.88 -8.64
N GLU A 152 -54.64 15.00 -7.32
CA GLU A 152 -53.58 14.70 -6.37
C GLU A 152 -53.15 13.23 -6.41
N GLU A 153 -54.11 12.31 -6.58
CA GLU A 153 -53.85 10.88 -6.66
C GLU A 153 -53.07 10.51 -7.93
N VAL A 154 -53.37 11.13 -9.07
CA VAL A 154 -52.60 10.97 -10.31
C VAL A 154 -51.15 11.38 -10.11
N ASP A 155 -50.88 12.50 -9.45
CA ASP A 155 -49.50 12.93 -9.20
C ASP A 155 -48.78 12.02 -8.19
N LYS A 156 -49.48 11.55 -7.14
CA LYS A 156 -48.95 10.56 -6.20
C LYS A 156 -48.59 9.25 -6.92
N LEU A 157 -49.47 8.74 -7.79
CA LEU A 157 -49.23 7.54 -8.59
C LEU A 157 -48.06 7.74 -9.57
N ALA A 158 -48.01 8.87 -10.27
CA ALA A 158 -46.94 9.19 -11.20
C ALA A 158 -45.56 9.18 -10.51
N GLU A 159 -45.47 9.65 -9.27
CA GLU A 159 -44.22 9.72 -8.52
C GLU A 159 -43.82 8.41 -7.87
N MET A 160 -44.78 7.70 -7.25
CA MET A 160 -44.52 6.56 -6.38
C MET A 160 -44.52 5.20 -7.07
N LEU A 161 -45.16 5.07 -8.24
CA LEU A 161 -45.20 3.80 -8.96
C LEU A 161 -43.87 3.49 -9.66
N SER A 162 -43.58 2.19 -9.75
CA SER A 162 -42.46 1.67 -10.54
C SER A 162 -42.74 1.81 -12.04
N ILE A 163 -41.69 1.76 -12.86
CA ILE A 163 -41.86 1.86 -14.31
C ILE A 163 -42.75 0.76 -14.88
N THR A 164 -42.62 -0.47 -14.37
CA THR A 164 -43.44 -1.62 -14.80
C THR A 164 -44.90 -1.41 -14.43
N SER A 165 -45.17 -0.97 -13.20
CA SER A 165 -46.55 -0.69 -12.74
C SER A 165 -47.19 0.46 -13.52
N LEU A 166 -46.43 1.51 -13.85
CA LEU A 166 -46.91 2.60 -14.70
C LEU A 166 -47.22 2.13 -16.12
N GLN A 167 -46.39 1.25 -16.69
CA GLN A 167 -46.64 0.65 -18.00
C GLN A 167 -47.91 -0.19 -18.02
N ASP A 168 -48.12 -1.01 -16.99
CA ASP A 168 -49.31 -1.86 -16.90
C ASP A 168 -50.59 -1.02 -16.68
N LEU A 169 -50.54 -0.01 -15.81
CA LEU A 169 -51.63 0.95 -15.64
C LEU A 169 -51.93 1.70 -16.94
N ASN A 170 -50.89 2.20 -17.64
CA ASN A 170 -51.07 2.91 -18.90
C ASN A 170 -51.64 2.00 -20.00
N LYS A 171 -51.31 0.71 -20.04
CA LYS A 171 -51.95 -0.25 -20.97
C LYS A 171 -53.45 -0.39 -20.70
N ASP A 172 -53.86 -0.48 -19.43
CA ASP A 172 -55.28 -0.56 -19.08
C ASP A 172 -56.01 0.77 -19.32
N LEU A 173 -55.37 1.92 -19.07
CA LEU A 173 -55.94 3.25 -19.33
C LEU A 173 -56.10 3.56 -20.83
N THR A 174 -55.20 3.06 -21.65
CA THR A 174 -55.24 3.23 -23.12
C THR A 174 -56.07 2.18 -23.83
N SER A 175 -56.70 1.24 -23.10
CA SER A 175 -57.53 0.18 -23.68
C SER A 175 -58.82 0.67 -24.35
N GLY A 176 -59.19 1.95 -24.17
CA GLY A 176 -60.33 2.60 -24.83
C GLY A 176 -61.68 2.40 -24.15
N ASP A 177 -61.73 1.67 -23.03
CA ASP A 177 -62.92 1.47 -22.21
C ASP A 177 -62.84 2.33 -20.93
N LEU A 178 -63.78 3.27 -20.78
CA LEU A 178 -63.81 4.23 -19.68
C LEU A 178 -64.01 3.57 -18.32
N ASP A 179 -64.90 2.57 -18.23
CA ASP A 179 -65.21 1.90 -16.96
C ASP A 179 -64.04 1.03 -16.51
N ARG A 180 -63.39 0.36 -17.47
CA ARG A 180 -62.17 -0.40 -17.22
C ARG A 180 -61.01 0.51 -16.80
N ALA A 181 -60.84 1.66 -17.46
CA ALA A 181 -59.83 2.65 -17.11
C ALA A 181 -60.04 3.22 -15.70
N LYS A 182 -61.29 3.59 -15.35
CA LYS A 182 -61.66 4.07 -14.01
C LYS A 182 -61.42 3.00 -12.93
N SER A 183 -61.80 1.75 -13.21
CA SER A 183 -61.58 0.63 -12.28
C SER A 183 -60.09 0.36 -12.05
N ALA A 184 -59.27 0.35 -13.11
CA ALA A 184 -57.83 0.18 -13.02
C ALA A 184 -57.16 1.32 -12.23
N PHE A 185 -57.58 2.56 -12.47
CA PHE A 185 -57.11 3.73 -11.72
C PHE A 185 -57.41 3.61 -10.22
N ASN A 186 -58.67 3.40 -9.85
CA ASN A 186 -59.08 3.30 -8.44
C ASN A 186 -58.38 2.14 -7.72
N LYS A 187 -58.22 1.00 -8.37
CA LYS A 187 -57.51 -0.15 -7.81
C LYS A 187 -56.05 0.20 -7.47
N GLU A 188 -55.35 0.89 -8.36
CA GLU A 188 -53.96 1.31 -8.11
C GLU A 188 -53.87 2.43 -7.06
N VAL A 189 -54.84 3.35 -7.02
CA VAL A 189 -54.96 4.36 -5.96
C VAL A 189 -55.10 3.69 -4.58
N ASP A 190 -56.02 2.72 -4.46
CA ASP A 190 -56.27 2.02 -3.20
C ASP A 190 -55.06 1.19 -2.77
N ALA A 191 -54.43 0.50 -3.72
CA ALA A 191 -53.18 -0.25 -3.47
C ALA A 191 -52.04 0.69 -3.00
N LEU A 192 -51.92 1.89 -3.58
CA LEU A 192 -50.95 2.89 -3.17
C LEU A 192 -51.23 3.40 -1.75
N LYS A 193 -52.49 3.70 -1.44
CA LYS A 193 -52.92 4.15 -0.10
C LYS A 193 -52.63 3.09 0.95
N ASP A 194 -52.97 1.84 0.69
CA ASP A 194 -52.68 0.70 1.57
C ASP A 194 -51.18 0.54 1.83
N ARG A 195 -50.38 0.68 0.77
CA ARG A 195 -48.92 0.61 0.89
C ARG A 195 -48.36 1.75 1.74
N LEU A 196 -48.80 2.99 1.50
CA LEU A 196 -48.34 4.17 2.23
C LEU A 196 -48.75 4.10 3.71
N GLN A 197 -49.95 3.58 4.00
CA GLN A 197 -50.42 3.34 5.37
C GLN A 197 -49.57 2.28 6.08
N LYS A 198 -49.25 1.16 5.42
CA LYS A 198 -48.35 0.12 5.96
C LYS A 198 -46.95 0.67 6.23
N GLU A 199 -46.39 1.45 5.30
CA GLU A 199 -45.07 2.10 5.48
C GLU A 199 -45.07 3.09 6.64
N LYS A 200 -46.12 3.93 6.76
CA LYS A 200 -46.30 4.86 7.88
C LYS A 200 -46.44 4.13 9.21
N GLN A 201 -47.24 3.07 9.26
CA GLN A 201 -47.43 2.25 10.46
C GLN A 201 -46.14 1.56 10.87
N ALA A 202 -45.40 0.98 9.92
CA ALA A 202 -44.09 0.37 10.17
C ALA A 202 -43.06 1.40 10.68
N HIS A 203 -43.04 2.62 10.14
CA HIS A 203 -42.17 3.69 10.62
C HIS A 203 -42.54 4.16 12.03
N ILE A 204 -43.84 4.27 12.35
CA ILE A 204 -44.33 4.59 13.69
C ILE A 204 -43.94 3.47 14.67
N GLU A 205 -44.14 2.21 14.31
CA GLU A 205 -43.77 1.06 15.13
C GLU A 205 -42.26 0.94 15.32
N ALA A 206 -41.46 1.20 14.29
CA ALA A 206 -40.00 1.23 14.37
C ALA A 206 -39.51 2.38 15.26
N SER A 207 -40.12 3.56 15.16
CA SER A 207 -39.82 4.71 16.02
C SER A 207 -40.25 4.47 17.46
N GLN A 208 -41.40 3.82 17.68
CA GLN A 208 -41.86 3.40 19.02
C GLN A 208 -40.98 2.29 19.61
N ARG A 209 -40.48 1.35 18.81
CA ARG A 209 -39.51 0.33 19.25
C ARG A 209 -38.14 0.93 19.57
N SER A 210 -37.69 1.90 18.78
CA SER A 210 -36.46 2.68 19.04
C SER A 210 -36.59 3.48 20.35
N ALA A 211 -37.70 4.18 20.56
CA ALA A 211 -38.01 4.89 21.80
C ALA A 211 -38.14 3.94 23.01
N LYS A 212 -38.72 2.75 22.81
CA LYS A 212 -38.83 1.72 23.86
C LYS A 212 -37.49 1.04 24.17
N SER A 213 -36.57 0.96 23.21
CA SER A 213 -35.18 0.53 23.46
C SER A 213 -34.39 1.60 24.23
N SER A 214 -34.67 2.89 24.01
CA SER A 214 -34.06 3.99 24.75
C SER A 214 -34.56 4.13 26.20
N SER A 215 -35.70 3.51 26.54
CA SER A 215 -36.23 3.46 27.91
C SER A 215 -36.06 2.12 28.62
N SER A 216 -35.50 1.10 27.97
CA SER A 216 -35.27 -0.22 28.59
C SER A 216 -33.85 -0.78 28.48
N GLU A 217 -32.95 -0.21 27.68
CA GLU A 217 -31.58 -0.74 27.52
C GLU A 217 -30.53 0.38 27.45
N GLY A 218 -30.43 1.22 28.49
CA GLY A 218 -29.56 2.40 28.50
C GLY A 218 -28.96 2.81 29.84
N SER A 219 -28.90 1.91 30.83
CA SER A 219 -28.27 2.22 32.14
C SER A 219 -27.38 1.10 32.71
N LYS A 220 -26.55 0.50 31.86
CA LYS A 220 -25.36 -0.27 32.29
C LYS A 220 -24.24 -0.05 31.27
N GLY A 221 -23.42 0.97 31.48
CA GLY A 221 -22.26 1.22 30.61
C GLY A 221 -21.53 2.55 30.80
N LYS A 222 -22.12 3.55 31.48
CA LYS A 222 -21.36 4.69 32.02
C LYS A 222 -20.76 4.29 33.37
N GLY A 223 -19.87 3.28 33.33
CA GLY A 223 -19.16 2.85 34.53
C GLY A 223 -18.39 4.03 35.10
N THR A 224 -18.68 4.38 36.35
CA THR A 224 -17.86 5.28 37.16
C THR A 224 -16.41 4.81 37.08
N TRP A 225 -15.47 5.74 37.04
CA TRP A 225 -14.05 5.40 37.10
C TRP A 225 -13.80 4.73 38.45
N SER A 226 -13.27 3.50 38.42
CA SER A 226 -12.83 2.83 39.65
C SER A 226 -11.59 3.52 40.21
N GLU A 227 -11.38 3.42 41.52
CA GLU A 227 -10.21 4.00 42.19
C GLU A 227 -8.90 3.50 41.56
N ASP A 228 -8.83 2.20 41.22
CA ASP A 228 -7.67 1.59 40.57
C ASP A 228 -7.40 2.17 39.17
N GLU A 229 -8.45 2.42 38.37
CA GLU A 229 -8.33 3.07 37.05
C GLU A 229 -7.82 4.51 37.18
N ILE A 230 -8.28 5.25 38.18
CA ILE A 230 -7.84 6.64 38.45
C ILE A 230 -6.38 6.65 38.87
N GLN A 231 -5.97 5.75 39.77
CA GLN A 231 -4.59 5.67 40.23
C GLN A 231 -3.62 5.28 39.11
N MET A 232 -4.00 4.33 38.25
CA MET A 232 -3.18 3.96 37.09
C MET A 232 -3.15 5.08 36.04
N LEU A 233 -4.24 5.82 35.85
CA LEU A 233 -4.27 7.00 34.99
C LEU A 233 -3.30 8.08 35.47
N ILE A 234 -3.30 8.40 36.77
CA ILE A 234 -2.39 9.40 37.36
C ILE A 234 -0.93 8.96 37.18
N LYS A 235 -0.61 7.69 37.46
CA LYS A 235 0.73 7.14 37.24
C LYS A 235 1.14 7.19 35.77
N GLY A 236 0.26 6.78 34.86
CA GLY A 236 0.51 6.80 33.42
C GLY A 236 0.77 8.21 32.89
N VAL A 237 0.03 9.20 33.36
CA VAL A 237 0.25 10.62 33.00
C VAL A 237 1.62 11.12 33.44
N ASN A 238 2.12 10.70 34.62
CA ASN A 238 3.45 11.08 35.12
C ASN A 238 4.60 10.34 34.42
N VAL A 239 4.42 9.06 34.09
CA VAL A 239 5.44 8.22 33.44
C VAL A 239 5.62 8.58 31.96
N PHE A 240 4.53 8.97 31.29
CA PHE A 240 4.54 9.32 29.87
C PHE A 240 4.29 10.83 29.69
N PRO A 241 5.33 11.68 29.55
CA PRO A 241 5.18 13.14 29.46
C PRO A 241 4.58 13.63 28.13
N ALA A 242 4.25 14.93 28.04
CA ALA A 242 3.63 15.51 26.85
C ALA A 242 4.63 15.62 25.69
N GLY A 243 4.25 15.16 24.50
CA GLY A 243 5.10 15.30 23.32
C GLY A 243 4.68 14.52 22.07
N THR A 244 3.85 13.48 22.22
CA THR A 244 3.42 12.63 21.09
C THR A 244 1.89 12.48 21.00
N ILE A 245 1.37 12.40 19.78
CA ILE A 245 -0.07 12.24 19.48
C ILE A 245 -0.60 10.89 20.00
N SER A 246 0.26 9.87 20.04
CA SER A 246 -0.03 8.52 20.54
C SER A 246 0.01 8.38 22.07
N ARG A 247 0.25 9.47 22.82
CA ARG A 247 0.36 9.44 24.29
C ARG A 247 -0.83 8.76 24.96
N TRP A 248 -2.05 9.06 24.51
CA TRP A 248 -3.28 8.56 25.14
C TRP A 248 -3.54 7.08 24.85
N GLU A 249 -3.04 6.55 23.73
CA GLU A 249 -3.10 5.12 23.42
C GLU A 249 -2.12 4.33 24.31
N VAL A 250 -0.93 4.88 24.54
CA VAL A 250 0.07 4.29 25.45
C VAL A 250 -0.44 4.26 26.89
N ILE A 251 -1.03 5.36 27.37
CA ILE A 251 -1.63 5.43 28.72
C ILE A 251 -2.83 4.47 28.82
N ASN A 252 -3.65 4.36 27.78
CA ASN A 252 -4.75 3.40 27.75
C ASN A 252 -4.25 1.95 27.86
N ASN A 253 -3.23 1.57 27.10
CA ASN A 253 -2.63 0.24 27.17
C ASN A 253 -1.99 -0.01 28.55
N PHE A 254 -1.35 1.00 29.14
CA PHE A 254 -0.82 0.92 30.50
C PHE A 254 -1.91 0.65 31.54
N ILE A 255 -3.06 1.34 31.44
CA ILE A 255 -4.21 1.09 32.32
C ILE A 255 -4.77 -0.32 32.10
N GLN A 256 -4.88 -0.80 30.87
CA GLN A 256 -5.39 -2.15 30.59
C GLN A 256 -4.45 -3.26 31.11
N GLN A 257 -3.13 -3.04 31.07
CA GLN A 257 -2.14 -3.97 31.61
C GLN A 257 -2.22 -4.09 33.14
N HIS A 258 -2.50 -2.98 33.83
CA HIS A 258 -2.55 -2.94 35.29
C HIS A 258 -3.97 -3.11 35.86
N VAL A 259 -5.01 -2.89 35.05
CA VAL A 259 -6.42 -3.10 35.37
C VAL A 259 -7.08 -3.87 34.22
N PRO A 260 -6.98 -5.21 34.20
CA PRO A 260 -7.50 -6.04 33.10
C PRO A 260 -9.03 -5.97 32.90
N SER A 261 -9.76 -5.47 33.91
CA SER A 261 -11.21 -5.21 33.84
C SER A 261 -11.55 -3.89 33.13
N SER A 262 -10.56 -3.03 32.86
CA SER A 262 -10.77 -1.73 32.23
C SER A 262 -10.98 -1.89 30.72
N LYS A 263 -12.17 -1.49 30.25
CA LYS A 263 -12.54 -1.49 28.82
C LYS A 263 -12.58 -0.07 28.24
N ARG A 264 -11.71 0.81 28.74
CA ARG A 264 -11.66 2.23 28.31
C ARG A 264 -10.95 2.35 26.96
N ASN A 265 -11.24 3.45 26.28
CA ASN A 265 -10.55 3.84 25.05
C ASN A 265 -9.70 5.11 25.27
N ALA A 266 -8.77 5.37 24.35
CA ALA A 266 -7.86 6.53 24.44
C ALA A 266 -8.59 7.88 24.54
N LYS A 267 -9.79 8.02 23.97
CA LYS A 267 -10.60 9.25 24.05
C LYS A 267 -11.19 9.45 25.45
N GLU A 268 -11.65 8.39 26.09
CA GLU A 268 -12.17 8.40 27.47
C GLU A 268 -11.07 8.69 28.49
N VAL A 269 -9.89 8.10 28.29
CA VAL A 269 -8.68 8.36 29.09
C VAL A 269 -8.29 9.84 29.04
N LEU A 270 -8.27 10.43 27.83
CA LEU A 270 -8.03 11.87 27.64
C LEU A 270 -9.10 12.73 28.33
N ALA A 271 -10.37 12.38 28.16
CA ALA A 271 -11.48 13.13 28.75
C ALA A 271 -11.38 13.13 30.29
N LYS A 272 -11.13 11.97 30.90
CA LYS A 272 -10.97 11.87 32.35
C LYS A 272 -9.72 12.59 32.86
N ALA A 273 -8.60 12.50 32.15
CA ALA A 273 -7.39 13.23 32.53
C ALA A 273 -7.62 14.75 32.52
N LYS A 274 -8.40 15.26 31.56
CA LYS A 274 -8.82 16.67 31.52
C LYS A 274 -9.77 17.04 32.65
N ASP A 275 -10.71 16.17 33.00
CA ASP A 275 -11.63 16.41 34.12
C ASP A 275 -10.89 16.44 35.46
N LEU A 276 -9.89 15.57 35.66
CA LEU A 276 -9.04 15.55 36.85
C LEU A 276 -8.11 16.76 36.96
N GLN A 277 -7.84 17.48 35.87
CA GLN A 277 -7.08 18.75 35.89
C GLN A 277 -7.94 19.98 36.16
N LYS A 278 -9.26 19.86 36.02
CA LYS A 278 -10.23 20.96 36.22
C LYS A 278 -10.77 21.05 37.65
N ASN A 279 -10.61 19.98 38.42
CA ASN A 279 -10.89 19.92 39.86
C ASN A 279 -9.59 20.08 40.64
#